data_AF-G5SUI5-F1
#
_entry.id   AF-G5SUI5-F1
#
_cell.length_a   1.000
_cell.length_b   1.000
_cell.length_c   1.000
_cell.angle_alpha   90.00
_cell.angle_beta   90.00
_cell.angle_gamma   90.00
#
_symmetry.space_group_name_H-M   'P 1'
#
loop_
_entity.id
_entity.type
_entity.pdbx_description
1 polymer ?
#
loop_
_entity_poly.entity_id
_entity_poly.type
_entity_poly.pdbx_seq_one_letter_code
_entity_poly.pdbx_strand_id
1 'polypeptide(L)'
;SRRFLCVEVERPIDSTDIGHAQIYAQLKAMLLGGERHGFTAEEEAEIQRANVAFYRTCPAEEAFARHFRAARPDEEALSVSLPELIALLRKRQPGTLTGIGMQEFSRALVAAGVERRHTEKGNRYRIVPLEI
;
A
#
# COMPACT_ATOMS: atom_id res chain seq x y z
N SER A 1 6.36 -8.55 9.42
CA SER A 1 5.60 -7.30 9.53
C SER A 1 6.58 -6.19 9.85
N ARG A 2 6.75 -5.18 8.99
CA ARG A 2 7.53 -3.98 9.33
C ARG A 2 6.51 -2.86 9.56
N ARG A 3 6.51 -2.27 10.75
CA ARG A 3 5.63 -1.16 11.12
C ARG A 3 6.40 0.13 10.90
N PHE A 4 5.90 1.00 10.04
CA PHE A 4 6.47 2.32 9.80
C PHE A 4 5.67 3.36 10.60
N LEU A 5 6.32 4.45 10.97
CA LEU A 5 5.67 5.68 11.42
C LEU A 5 6.06 6.74 10.39
N CYS A 6 5.15 7.08 9.49
CA CYS A 6 5.39 8.10 8.48
C CYS A 6 4.93 9.46 9.00
N VAL A 7 5.83 10.43 8.93
CA VAL A 7 5.56 11.82 9.32
C VAL A 7 6.06 12.73 8.21
N GLU A 8 5.24 13.70 7.83
CA GLU A 8 5.65 14.77 6.93
C GLU A 8 6.42 15.82 7.74
N VAL A 9 7.58 16.22 7.23
CA VAL A 9 8.46 17.20 7.87
C VAL A 9 8.43 18.47 7.05
N GLU A 10 7.66 19.46 7.51
CA GLU A 10 7.48 20.74 6.78
C GLU A 10 8.72 21.64 6.83
N ARG A 11 9.54 21.49 7.87
CA ARG A 11 10.74 22.29 8.15
C ARG A 11 11.81 21.41 8.79
N PRO A 12 13.11 21.75 8.66
CA PRO A 12 14.17 21.00 9.32
C PRO A 12 13.88 20.81 10.81
N ILE A 13 14.07 19.59 11.29
CA ILE A 13 13.91 19.28 12.72
C ILE A 13 15.01 20.02 13.46
N ASP A 14 14.64 20.95 14.33
CA ASP A 14 15.60 21.57 15.24
C ASP A 14 16.04 20.53 16.27
N SER A 15 17.32 20.19 16.23
CA SER A 15 17.95 19.26 17.15
C SER A 15 18.99 19.92 18.04
N THR A 16 18.97 21.25 18.14
CA THR A 16 19.87 22.02 19.00
C THR A 16 19.50 21.81 20.47
N ASP A 17 20.51 21.82 21.34
CA ASP A 17 20.34 21.77 22.81
C ASP A 17 19.56 20.57 23.35
N ILE A 18 19.52 19.45 22.62
CA ILE A 18 18.90 18.22 23.12
C ILE A 18 19.74 17.64 24.26
N GLY A 19 19.21 17.70 25.48
CA GLY A 19 19.79 17.10 26.69
C GLY A 19 19.68 15.58 26.71
N HIS A 20 20.35 14.88 25.78
CA HIS A 20 20.23 13.42 25.59
C HIS A 20 20.42 12.61 26.88
N ALA A 21 21.37 13.00 27.73
CA ALA A 21 21.64 12.29 28.99
C ALA A 21 20.46 12.38 29.98
N GLN A 22 19.83 13.55 30.08
CA GLN A 22 18.66 13.76 30.93
C GLN A 22 17.45 12.98 30.38
N ILE A 23 17.16 13.11 29.08
CA ILE A 23 16.06 12.41 28.41
C ILE A 23 16.24 10.89 28.58
N TYR A 24 17.45 10.38 28.37
CA TYR A 24 17.76 8.97 28.59
C TYR A 24 17.50 8.53 30.04
N ALA A 25 17.95 9.31 31.02
CA ALA A 25 17.75 9.00 32.43
C ALA A 25 16.25 8.95 32.79
N GLN A 26 15.45 9.88 32.26
CA GLN A 26 13.99 9.91 32.44
C GLN A 26 13.33 8.68 31.81
N LEU A 27 13.62 8.40 30.53
CA LEU A 27 13.06 7.24 29.83
C LEU A 27 13.44 5.92 30.52
N LYS A 28 14.67 5.79 31.01
CA LYS A 28 15.13 4.62 31.75
C LYS A 28 14.37 4.45 33.07
N ALA A 29 14.15 5.54 33.81
CA ALA A 29 13.38 5.51 35.06
C ALA A 29 11.91 5.09 34.81
N MET A 30 11.27 5.65 33.78
CA MET A 30 9.91 5.28 33.37
C MET A 30 9.81 3.80 32.98
N LEU A 31 10.76 3.32 32.16
CA LEU A 31 10.81 1.92 31.75
C LEU A 31 10.96 0.97 32.95
N LEU A 32 11.87 1.28 33.89
CA LEU A 32 12.06 0.51 35.12
C LEU A 32 10.86 0.60 36.07
N GLY A 33 10.12 1.72 36.03
CA GLY A 33 8.87 1.92 36.76
C GLY A 33 7.67 1.13 36.20
N GLY A 34 7.85 0.42 35.07
CA GLY A 34 6.80 -0.37 34.44
C GLY A 34 5.86 0.44 33.55
N GLU A 35 6.24 1.67 33.18
CA GLU A 35 5.47 2.49 32.25
C GLU A 35 5.34 1.80 30.89
N ARG A 36 4.21 2.08 30.22
CA ARG A 36 3.95 1.53 28.89
C ARG A 36 4.97 2.08 27.89
N HIS A 37 5.68 1.17 27.22
CA HIS A 37 6.77 1.50 26.29
C HIS A 37 6.49 1.04 24.84
N GLY A 38 5.25 0.65 24.54
CA GLY A 38 4.82 0.21 23.22
C GLY A 38 3.40 0.68 22.91
N PHE A 39 3.09 0.71 21.61
CA PHE A 39 1.75 1.01 21.13
C PHE A 39 0.79 -0.15 21.41
N THR A 40 -0.45 0.19 21.70
CA THR A 40 -1.60 -0.71 21.71
C THR A 40 -1.98 -1.11 20.28
N ALA A 41 -2.77 -2.18 20.14
CA ALA A 41 -3.27 -2.60 18.82
C ALA A 41 -4.10 -1.51 18.13
N GLU A 42 -4.81 -0.68 18.91
CA GLU A 42 -5.61 0.44 18.40
C GLU A 42 -4.70 1.57 17.87
N GLU A 43 -3.70 1.98 18.65
CA GLU A 43 -2.69 2.98 18.22
C GLU A 43 -1.92 2.47 16.98
N GLU A 44 -1.57 1.19 16.94
CA GLU A 44 -0.95 0.59 15.75
C GLU A 44 -1.85 0.67 14.51
N ALA A 45 -3.15 0.40 14.66
CA ALA A 45 -4.12 0.48 13.56
C ALA A 45 -4.32 1.92 13.07
N GLU A 46 -4.30 2.91 13.97
CA GLU A 46 -4.33 4.32 13.62
C GLU A 46 -3.09 4.74 12.83
N ILE A 47 -1.90 4.35 13.29
CA ILE A 47 -0.64 4.58 12.55
C ILE A 47 -0.71 3.96 11.16
N GLN A 48 -1.20 2.73 11.03
CA GLN A 48 -1.34 2.11 9.70
C GLN A 48 -2.31 2.88 8.79
N ARG A 49 -3.44 3.37 9.31
CA ARG A 49 -4.37 4.20 8.54
C ARG A 49 -3.74 5.51 8.09
N ALA A 50 -2.99 6.19 8.96
CA ALA A 50 -2.29 7.43 8.63
C ALA A 50 -1.19 7.22 7.56
N ASN A 51 -0.46 6.10 7.65
CA ASN A 51 0.61 5.78 6.69
C ASN A 51 0.12 5.58 5.25
N VAL A 52 -1.17 5.28 5.03
CA VAL A 52 -1.74 5.04 3.69
C VAL A 52 -1.40 6.18 2.72
N ALA A 53 -1.41 7.43 3.19
CA ALA A 53 -1.10 8.60 2.36
C ALA A 53 0.37 8.67 1.91
N PHE A 54 1.29 8.02 2.64
CA PHE A 54 2.73 8.03 2.35
C PHE A 54 3.17 6.87 1.46
N TYR A 55 2.35 5.84 1.33
CA TYR A 55 2.59 4.78 0.36
C TYR A 55 2.39 5.36 -1.05
N ARG A 56 3.49 5.47 -1.81
CA ARG A 56 3.38 5.60 -3.26
C ARG A 56 2.74 4.32 -3.77
N THR A 57 1.58 4.43 -4.43
CA THR A 57 1.05 3.37 -5.28
C THR A 57 2.19 2.87 -6.16
N CYS A 58 2.47 1.56 -6.12
CA CYS A 58 3.49 0.96 -6.97
C CYS A 58 3.21 1.39 -8.43
N PRO A 59 4.20 1.63 -9.30
CA PRO A 59 3.97 1.96 -10.72
C PRO A 59 2.97 1.00 -11.41
N ALA A 60 2.94 -0.24 -10.95
CA ALA A 60 2.01 -1.29 -11.34
C ALA A 60 0.55 -1.04 -10.89
N GLU A 61 0.35 -0.51 -9.69
CA GLU A 61 -0.96 -0.09 -9.17
C GLU A 61 -1.46 1.18 -9.86
N GLU A 62 -0.59 2.16 -10.11
CA GLU A 62 -0.95 3.38 -10.85
C GLU A 62 -1.33 3.08 -12.30
N ALA A 63 -0.56 2.21 -12.95
CA ALA A 63 -0.84 1.71 -14.30
C ALA A 63 -2.24 1.09 -14.39
N PHE A 64 -2.62 0.30 -13.38
CA PHE A 64 -3.95 -0.28 -13.28
C PHE A 64 -5.01 0.79 -13.01
N ALA A 65 -4.82 1.59 -11.95
CA ALA A 65 -5.80 2.55 -11.44
C ALA A 65 -6.16 3.66 -12.45
N ARG A 66 -5.29 3.96 -13.41
CA ARG A 66 -5.58 4.91 -14.50
C ARG A 66 -6.66 4.43 -15.47
N HIS A 67 -6.80 3.12 -15.65
CA HIS A 67 -7.64 2.54 -16.71
C HIS A 67 -8.75 1.64 -16.17
N PHE A 68 -8.59 1.14 -14.95
CA PHE A 68 -9.45 0.14 -14.34
C PHE A 68 -9.58 0.39 -12.85
N ARG A 69 -10.65 -0.15 -12.26
CA ARG A 69 -10.82 -0.27 -10.82
C ARG A 69 -11.25 -1.67 -10.44
N ALA A 70 -11.12 -2.02 -9.16
CA ALA A 70 -11.72 -3.22 -8.61
C ALA A 70 -13.25 -3.19 -8.79
N ALA A 71 -13.83 -4.34 -9.11
CA ALA A 71 -15.27 -4.51 -9.17
C ALA A 71 -15.87 -4.50 -7.76
N ARG A 72 -17.03 -3.88 -7.60
CA ARG A 72 -17.83 -3.99 -6.38
C ARG A 72 -18.50 -5.37 -6.30
N PRO A 73 -18.95 -5.81 -5.11
CA PRO A 73 -19.84 -6.96 -4.99
C PRO A 73 -21.04 -6.81 -5.93
N ASP A 74 -21.38 -7.88 -6.64
CA ASP A 74 -22.53 -7.97 -7.57
C ASP A 74 -22.55 -7.00 -8.76
N GLU A 75 -21.46 -6.28 -8.99
CA GLU A 75 -21.29 -5.44 -10.17
C GLU A 75 -20.89 -6.28 -11.39
N GLU A 76 -21.43 -5.93 -12.57
CA GLU A 76 -20.95 -6.48 -13.83
C GLU A 76 -19.47 -6.11 -14.03
N ALA A 77 -18.64 -7.12 -14.18
CA ALA A 77 -17.19 -6.95 -14.21
C ALA A 77 -16.56 -7.86 -15.25
N LEU A 78 -15.50 -7.36 -15.87
CA LEU A 78 -14.63 -8.18 -16.70
C LEU A 78 -13.90 -9.19 -15.83
N SER A 79 -13.91 -10.46 -16.23
CA SER A 79 -13.18 -11.54 -15.57
C SER A 79 -11.99 -11.98 -16.41
N VAL A 80 -10.84 -11.35 -16.19
CA VAL A 80 -9.65 -11.51 -17.04
C VAL A 80 -8.53 -12.22 -16.30
N SER A 81 -7.72 -12.98 -17.02
CA SER A 81 -6.44 -13.47 -16.56
C SER A 81 -5.40 -12.36 -16.51
N LEU A 82 -4.29 -12.58 -15.80
CA LEU A 82 -3.21 -11.60 -15.70
C LEU A 82 -2.60 -11.23 -17.08
N PRO A 83 -2.34 -12.18 -18.01
CA PRO A 83 -1.86 -11.83 -19.35
C PRO A 83 -2.88 -11.02 -20.17
N GLU A 84 -4.18 -11.34 -20.07
CA GLU A 84 -5.24 -10.59 -20.75
C GLU A 84 -5.29 -9.13 -20.24
N LEU A 85 -5.18 -8.92 -18.93
CA LEU A 85 -5.13 -7.59 -18.34
C LEU A 85 -3.90 -6.79 -18.79
N ILE A 86 -2.72 -7.43 -18.84
CA ILE A 86 -1.50 -6.80 -19.36
C ILE A 86 -1.69 -6.39 -20.82
N ALA A 87 -2.31 -7.23 -21.64
CA ALA A 87 -2.60 -6.92 -23.04
C ALA A 87 -3.57 -5.73 -23.17
N LEU A 88 -4.62 -5.69 -22.34
CA LEU A 88 -5.57 -4.56 -22.28
C LEU A 88 -4.87 -3.24 -21.91
N LEU A 89 -4.00 -3.27 -20.90
CA LEU A 89 -3.22 -2.10 -20.49
C LEU A 89 -2.28 -1.61 -21.58
N ARG A 90 -1.55 -2.53 -22.23
CA ARG A 90 -0.65 -2.19 -23.35
C ARG A 90 -1.40 -1.61 -24.55
N LYS A 91 -2.63 -2.06 -24.80
CA LYS A 91 -3.48 -1.53 -25.87
C LYS A 91 -3.94 -0.10 -25.56
N ARG A 92 -4.30 0.20 -24.30
CA ARG A 92 -4.73 1.53 -23.87
C ARG A 92 -3.58 2.52 -23.77
N GLN A 93 -2.42 2.07 -23.30
CA GLN A 93 -1.24 2.91 -23.16
C GLN A 93 0.03 2.07 -23.40
N PRO A 94 0.65 2.21 -24.58
CA PRO A 94 1.92 1.55 -24.88
C PRO A 94 3.00 1.97 -23.87
N GLY A 95 3.72 1.00 -23.31
CA GLY A 95 4.79 1.24 -22.33
C GLY A 95 4.38 1.24 -20.85
N THR A 96 3.09 1.14 -20.53
CA THR A 96 2.54 1.19 -19.15
C THR A 96 3.03 0.11 -18.18
N LEU A 97 3.78 -0.89 -18.67
CA LEU A 97 4.34 -1.96 -17.84
C LEU A 97 5.82 -2.26 -18.15
N THR A 98 6.53 -1.33 -18.81
CA THR A 98 7.95 -1.52 -19.10
C THR A 98 8.75 -1.54 -17.79
N GLY A 99 9.41 -2.66 -17.50
CA GLY A 99 10.17 -2.84 -16.26
C GLY A 99 9.36 -3.37 -15.06
N ILE A 100 8.04 -3.58 -15.19
CA ILE A 100 7.21 -4.17 -14.12
C ILE A 100 7.15 -5.69 -14.29
N GLY A 101 7.53 -6.41 -13.24
CA GLY A 101 7.46 -7.87 -13.22
C GLY A 101 6.03 -8.40 -13.12
N MET A 102 5.75 -9.56 -13.70
CA MET A 102 4.41 -10.15 -13.67
C MET A 102 3.92 -10.45 -12.23
N GLN A 103 4.82 -10.88 -11.35
CA GLN A 103 4.50 -11.13 -9.94
C GLN A 103 4.24 -9.84 -9.16
N GLU A 104 4.98 -8.77 -9.46
CA GLU A 104 4.79 -7.45 -8.88
C GLU A 104 3.41 -6.90 -9.27
N PHE A 105 3.06 -6.97 -10.55
CA PHE A 105 1.76 -6.56 -11.03
C PHE A 105 0.61 -7.38 -10.42
N SER A 106 0.78 -8.69 -10.25
CA SER A 106 -0.23 -9.52 -9.56
C SER A 106 -0.46 -9.09 -8.11
N ARG A 107 0.60 -8.75 -7.37
CA ARG A 107 0.51 -8.27 -5.98
C ARG A 107 -0.16 -6.90 -5.91
N ALA A 108 0.21 -5.99 -6.82
CA ALA A 108 -0.39 -4.69 -6.97
C ALA A 108 -1.92 -4.76 -7.15
N LEU A 109 -2.42 -5.67 -7.97
CA LEU A 109 -3.87 -5.86 -8.14
C LEU A 109 -4.58 -6.26 -6.84
N VAL A 110 -3.99 -7.20 -6.09
CA VAL A 110 -4.56 -7.64 -4.81
C VAL A 110 -4.52 -6.50 -3.78
N ALA A 111 -3.44 -5.72 -3.74
CA ALA A 111 -3.33 -4.55 -2.88
C ALA A 111 -4.32 -3.45 -3.25
N ALA A 112 -4.62 -3.27 -4.55
CA ALA A 112 -5.66 -2.39 -5.07
C ALA A 112 -7.10 -2.92 -4.84
N GLY A 113 -7.27 -4.00 -4.08
CA GLY A 113 -8.57 -4.57 -3.74
C GLY A 113 -9.24 -5.37 -4.86
N VAL A 114 -8.50 -5.74 -5.91
CA VAL A 114 -9.04 -6.52 -7.02
C VAL A 114 -9.29 -7.96 -6.58
N GLU A 115 -10.54 -8.40 -6.73
CA GLU A 115 -10.94 -9.77 -6.40
C GLU A 115 -10.23 -10.77 -7.32
N ARG A 116 -9.46 -11.69 -6.72
CA ARG A 116 -8.79 -12.81 -7.40
C ARG A 116 -9.53 -14.11 -7.16
N ARG A 117 -10.12 -14.68 -8.22
CA ARG A 117 -10.80 -15.99 -8.19
C ARG A 117 -9.93 -17.06 -8.82
N HIS A 118 -9.72 -18.15 -8.09
CA HIS A 118 -9.07 -19.33 -8.64
C HIS A 118 -10.07 -20.13 -9.48
N THR A 119 -9.67 -20.53 -10.68
CA THR A 119 -10.47 -21.35 -11.60
C THR A 119 -9.61 -22.49 -12.14
N GLU A 120 -10.23 -23.51 -12.76
CA GLU A 120 -9.51 -24.61 -13.43
C GLU A 120 -8.51 -24.11 -14.50
N LYS A 121 -8.78 -22.94 -15.10
CA LYS A 121 -7.93 -22.31 -16.12
C LYS A 121 -6.92 -21.31 -15.53
N GLY A 122 -6.77 -21.27 -14.21
CA GLY A 122 -5.90 -20.35 -13.47
C GLY A 122 -6.65 -19.19 -12.79
N ASN A 123 -5.91 -18.17 -12.36
CA ASN A 123 -6.46 -17.06 -11.61
C ASN A 123 -7.12 -16.03 -12.53
N ARG A 124 -8.34 -15.62 -12.20
CA ARG A 124 -9.06 -14.51 -12.84
C ARG A 124 -9.24 -13.34 -11.88
N TYR A 125 -9.18 -12.14 -12.43
CA TYR A 125 -9.29 -10.87 -11.74
C TYR A 125 -10.56 -10.16 -12.19
N ARG A 126 -11.38 -9.71 -11.24
CA ARG A 126 -12.62 -8.96 -11.54
C ARG A 126 -12.37 -7.47 -11.51
N ILE A 127 -12.49 -6.86 -12.68
CA ILE A 127 -12.16 -5.45 -12.88
C ILE A 127 -13.27 -4.76 -13.66
N VAL A 128 -13.39 -3.45 -13.47
CA VAL A 128 -14.28 -2.59 -14.24
C VAL A 128 -13.43 -1.55 -14.96
N PRO A 129 -13.56 -1.42 -16.29
CA PRO A 129 -12.93 -0.32 -17.01
C PRO A 129 -13.43 1.03 -16.50
N LEU A 130 -12.52 1.97 -16.33
CA LEU A 130 -12.90 3.37 -16.20
C LEU A 130 -13.26 3.85 -17.62
N GLU A 131 -14.49 4.33 -17.80
CA GLU A 131 -14.91 5.03 -19.02
C GLU A 131 -14.11 6.34 -19.13
N ILE A 132 -13.66 6.66 -20.35
CA ILE A 132 -13.06 7.95 -20.70
C ILE A 132 -14.13 8.78 -21.38
#